data_AF-A0A6G9XTR1-F1
#
_entry.id   AF-A0A6G9XTR1-F1
#
_cell.length_a   1.000
_cell.length_b   1.000
_cell.length_c   1.000
_cell.angle_alpha   90.00
_cell.angle_beta   90.00
_cell.angle_gamma   90.00
#
_symmetry.space_group_name_H-M   'P 1'
#
loop_
_entity.id
_entity.type
_entity.pdbx_description
1 polymer ?
#
loop_
_entity_poly.entity_id
_entity_poly.type
_entity_poly.pdbx_seq_one_letter_code
_entity_poly.pdbx_strand_id
1 'polypeptide(L)'
;MARKVTVELVDDFDGESKAEETVRFGIDGVEYEIDLSRKNAGKLRAALEPWTESARRIGKAPRTKGAKGRSVRDREQTAAIREWARKKGISVSSRGRIAADVVEAYEKAIA
;
A
#
# COMPACT_ATOMS: atom_id res chain seq x y z
N MET A 1 -6.89 -4.15 -34.59
CA MET A 1 -6.46 -5.21 -33.66
C MET A 1 -6.68 -4.71 -32.24
N ALA A 2 -7.29 -5.49 -31.33
CA ALA A 2 -7.54 -5.07 -29.94
C ALA A 2 -6.95 -6.08 -28.94
N ARG A 3 -6.37 -5.59 -27.84
CA ARG A 3 -5.73 -6.38 -26.77
C ARG A 3 -6.34 -6.02 -25.41
N LYS A 4 -6.66 -7.03 -24.59
CA LYS A 4 -7.02 -6.88 -23.17
C LYS A 4 -5.88 -7.41 -22.30
N VAL A 5 -5.44 -6.62 -21.32
CA VAL A 5 -4.47 -7.03 -20.30
C VAL A 5 -5.18 -7.00 -18.95
N THR A 6 -5.15 -8.12 -18.24
CA THR A 6 -5.69 -8.23 -16.88
C THR A 6 -4.51 -8.37 -15.92
N VAL A 7 -4.50 -7.55 -14.86
CA VAL A 7 -3.51 -7.62 -13.78
C VAL A 7 -4.27 -7.93 -12.51
N GLU A 8 -3.89 -9.01 -11.83
CA GLU A 8 -4.52 -9.48 -10.59
C GLU A 8 -3.46 -9.70 -9.52
N LEU A 9 -3.84 -9.40 -8.28
CA LEU A 9 -3.03 -9.74 -7.11
C LEU A 9 -3.41 -11.16 -6.69
N VAL A 10 -2.42 -12.06 -6.67
CA VAL A 10 -2.59 -13.48 -6.40
C VAL A 10 -2.09 -13.77 -4.98
N ASP A 11 -2.73 -14.71 -4.30
CA ASP A 11 -2.37 -15.20 -2.98
C ASP A 11 -1.02 -15.93 -3.06
N ASP A 12 -0.02 -15.47 -2.32
CA ASP A 12 1.35 -15.98 -2.34
C ASP A 12 1.46 -17.41 -1.74
N PHE A 13 0.48 -17.84 -0.93
CA PHE A 13 0.53 -19.13 -0.25
C PHE A 13 0.01 -20.26 -1.12
N ASP A 14 -1.11 -20.06 -1.82
CA ASP A 14 -1.68 -21.07 -2.71
C ASP A 14 -1.39 -20.83 -4.20
N GLY A 15 -1.00 -19.61 -4.59
CA GLY A 15 -0.66 -19.25 -5.97
C GLY A 15 -1.84 -19.24 -6.95
N GLU A 16 -3.07 -19.41 -6.46
CA GLU A 16 -4.27 -19.58 -7.29
C GLU A 16 -5.37 -18.58 -6.93
N SER A 17 -5.56 -18.34 -5.62
CA SER A 17 -6.61 -17.47 -5.12
C SER A 17 -6.27 -16.00 -5.37
N LYS A 18 -7.30 -15.15 -5.45
CA LYS A 18 -7.10 -13.70 -5.43
C LYS A 18 -6.71 -13.24 -4.02
N ALA A 19 -5.62 -12.49 -3.90
CA ALA A 19 -5.26 -11.85 -2.65
C ALA A 19 -6.22 -10.70 -2.32
N GLU A 20 -6.62 -10.62 -1.05
CA GLU A 20 -7.47 -9.56 -0.51
C GLU A 20 -6.71 -8.62 0.43
N GLU A 21 -5.64 -9.09 1.08
CA GLU A 21 -4.87 -8.32 2.05
C GLU A 21 -3.41 -8.76 2.16
N THR A 22 -2.53 -7.81 2.45
CA THR A 22 -1.13 -8.06 2.82
C THR A 22 -1.01 -8.26 4.33
N VAL A 23 -0.48 -9.39 4.78
CA VAL A 23 -0.21 -9.68 6.18
C VAL A 23 1.28 -9.48 6.49
N ARG A 24 1.58 -8.75 7.56
CA ARG A 24 2.93 -8.60 8.12
C ARG A 24 3.09 -9.49 9.33
N PHE A 25 4.19 -10.24 9.38
CA PHE A 25 4.54 -11.07 10.53
C PHE A 25 6.06 -11.18 10.65
N GLY A 26 6.55 -11.65 11.81
CA GLY A 26 7.99 -11.77 12.04
C GLY A 26 8.33 -13.06 12.79
N ILE A 27 9.51 -13.60 12.48
CA ILE A 27 10.11 -14.75 13.16
C ILE A 27 11.61 -14.51 13.27
N ASP A 28 12.18 -14.73 14.45
CA ASP A 28 13.62 -14.56 14.76
C ASP A 28 14.21 -13.20 14.35
N GLY A 29 13.42 -12.14 14.50
CA GLY A 29 13.83 -10.77 14.19
C GLY A 29 13.81 -10.42 12.70
N VAL A 30 13.37 -11.33 11.83
CA VAL A 30 13.14 -11.07 10.41
C VAL A 30 11.66 -10.77 10.18
N GLU A 31 11.37 -9.66 9.49
CA GLU A 31 10.02 -9.24 9.13
C GLU A 31 9.66 -9.72 7.71
N TYR A 32 8.45 -10.22 7.54
CA TYR A 32 7.91 -10.75 6.30
C TYR A 32 6.60 -10.03 5.94
N GLU A 33 6.35 -9.90 4.64
CA GLU A 33 5.06 -9.54 4.05
C GLU A 33 4.59 -10.67 3.15
N ILE A 34 3.29 -10.93 3.14
CA ILE A 34 2.66 -11.93 2.29
C ILE A 34 1.27 -11.46 1.86
N ASP A 35 0.97 -11.52 0.57
CA ASP A 35 -0.34 -11.19 0.02
C ASP A 35 -1.24 -12.44 0.06
N LEU A 36 -2.37 -12.35 0.74
CA LEU A 36 -3.25 -13.49 1.02
C LEU A 36 -4.71 -13.18 0.72
N SER A 37 -5.45 -14.19 0.29
CA SER A 37 -6.90 -14.26 0.35
C SER A 37 -7.35 -14.16 1.80
N ARG A 38 -8.59 -13.68 2.03
CA ARG A 38 -9.14 -13.57 3.39
C ARG A 38 -9.10 -14.89 4.17
N LYS A 39 -9.32 -16.00 3.47
CA LYS A 39 -9.28 -17.35 4.04
C LYS A 39 -7.87 -17.70 4.54
N ASN A 40 -6.85 -17.52 3.71
CA ASN A 40 -5.47 -17.88 4.07
C ASN A 40 -4.90 -16.89 5.11
N ALA A 41 -5.25 -15.61 5.03
CA ALA A 41 -4.91 -14.64 6.07
C ALA A 41 -5.52 -15.02 7.43
N GLY A 42 -6.76 -15.52 7.44
CA GLY A 42 -7.39 -16.08 8.64
C GLY A 42 -6.65 -17.29 9.20
N LYS A 43 -6.22 -18.23 8.35
CA LYS A 43 -5.42 -19.39 8.76
C LYS A 43 -4.10 -18.98 9.40
N LEU A 44 -3.37 -18.02 8.80
CA LEU A 44 -2.11 -17.54 9.34
C LEU A 44 -2.29 -16.93 10.74
N ARG A 45 -3.33 -16.12 10.94
CA ARG A 45 -3.63 -15.52 12.25
C ARG A 45 -3.99 -16.58 13.29
N ALA A 46 -4.85 -17.54 12.93
CA ALA A 46 -5.24 -18.64 13.82
C ALA A 46 -4.05 -19.52 14.21
N ALA A 47 -3.09 -19.76 13.30
CA ALA A 47 -1.88 -20.51 13.62
C ALA A 47 -0.96 -19.79 14.62
N LEU A 48 -0.98 -18.46 14.64
CA LEU A 48 -0.20 -17.65 15.58
C LEU A 48 -0.92 -17.39 16.91
N GLU A 49 -2.26 -17.52 16.94
CA GLU A 49 -3.11 -17.19 18.09
C GLU A 49 -2.64 -17.80 19.41
N PRO A 50 -2.35 -19.12 19.52
CA PRO A 50 -1.93 -19.74 20.79
C PRO A 50 -0.64 -19.14 21.37
N TRP A 51 0.26 -18.68 20.51
CA TRP A 51 1.52 -18.06 20.91
C TRP A 51 1.31 -16.61 21.33
N THR A 52 0.46 -15.89 20.59
CA THR A 52 0.18 -14.47 20.86
C THR A 52 -0.63 -14.24 22.13
N GLU A 53 -1.49 -15.18 22.52
CA GLU A 53 -2.27 -15.08 23.78
C GLU A 53 -1.37 -15.04 25.03
N SER A 54 -0.29 -15.80 25.02
CA SER A 54 0.66 -15.87 26.15
C SER A 54 1.84 -14.90 26.01
N ALA A 55 1.98 -14.24 24.86
CA ALA A 55 3.11 -13.36 24.57
C ALA A 55 2.88 -11.92 25.07
N ARG A 56 3.97 -11.24 25.43
CA ARG A 56 3.94 -9.80 25.69
C ARG A 56 4.23 -9.01 24.41
N ARG A 57 3.53 -7.89 24.22
CA ARG A 57 3.81 -6.96 23.12
C ARG A 57 5.06 -6.14 23.43
N ILE A 58 6.08 -6.23 22.59
CA ILE A 58 7.36 -5.50 22.74
C ILE A 58 7.37 -4.10 22.09
N GLY A 59 6.25 -3.66 21.51
CA GLY A 59 6.10 -2.33 20.90
C GLY A 59 4.68 -2.07 20.38
N LYS A 60 4.41 -0.84 19.90
CA LYS A 60 3.18 -0.56 19.14
C LYS A 60 3.34 -1.13 17.73
N ALA A 61 2.56 -2.18 17.42
CA ALA A 61 2.44 -2.67 16.04
C ALA A 61 2.15 -1.47 15.11
N PRO A 62 2.88 -1.32 13.99
CA PRO A 62 2.55 -0.30 13.00
C PRO A 62 1.08 -0.48 12.65
N ARG A 63 0.27 0.58 12.79
CA ARG A 63 -1.11 0.51 12.30
C ARG A 63 -1.01 0.22 10.80
N THR A 64 -1.45 -0.96 10.39
CA THR A 64 -1.76 -1.30 9.00
C THR A 64 -2.92 -0.42 8.55
N LYS A 65 -2.65 0.88 8.38
CA LYS A 65 -3.41 1.68 7.41
C LYS A 65 -3.04 1.05 6.09
N GLY A 66 -3.98 0.29 5.50
CA GLY A 66 -3.81 -0.42 4.24
C GLY A 66 -2.87 0.36 3.34
N ALA A 67 -1.66 -0.17 3.18
CA ALA A 67 -0.71 0.37 2.24
C ALA A 67 -1.29 0.01 0.87
N LYS A 68 -2.19 0.86 0.37
CA LYS A 68 -2.42 0.98 -1.06
C LYS A 68 -1.01 1.24 -1.61
N GLY A 69 -0.37 0.19 -2.13
CA GLY A 69 0.92 0.29 -2.78
C GLY A 69 0.82 1.46 -3.72
N ARG A 70 1.62 2.51 -3.47
CA ARG A 70 1.54 3.76 -4.22
C ARG A 70 1.79 3.39 -5.67
N SER A 71 0.75 3.43 -6.49
CA SER A 71 0.80 2.91 -7.86
C SER A 71 1.84 3.72 -8.65
N VAL A 72 2.44 3.15 -9.70
CA VAL A 72 3.33 3.93 -10.60
C VAL A 72 2.59 5.16 -11.13
N ARG A 73 1.28 5.02 -11.37
CA ARG A 73 0.37 6.10 -11.75
C ARG A 73 0.27 7.21 -10.70
N ASP A 74 0.27 6.86 -9.41
CA ASP A 74 0.31 7.85 -8.32
C ASP A 74 1.64 8.62 -8.32
N ARG A 75 2.76 7.98 -8.73
CA ARG A 75 4.07 8.65 -8.81
C ARG A 75 4.13 9.63 -9.97
N GLU A 76 3.64 9.24 -11.14
CA GLU A 76 3.55 10.11 -12.33
C GLU A 76 2.65 11.32 -12.07
N GLN A 77 1.46 11.09 -11.50
CA GLN A 77 0.55 12.17 -11.12
C GLN A 77 1.18 13.12 -10.09
N THR A 78 1.86 12.57 -9.07
CA THR A 78 2.57 13.38 -8.08
C THR A 78 3.72 14.19 -8.74
N ALA A 79 4.39 13.66 -9.76
CA ALA A 79 5.43 14.38 -10.50
C ALA A 79 4.85 15.54 -11.31
N ALA A 80 3.76 15.31 -12.04
CA ALA A 80 3.06 16.32 -12.83
C ALA A 80 2.54 17.48 -11.96
N ILE A 81 1.91 17.18 -10.81
CA ILE A 81 1.42 18.20 -9.87
C ILE A 81 2.58 19.06 -9.35
N ARG A 82 3.73 18.45 -9.02
CA ARG A 82 4.91 19.20 -8.54
C ARG A 82 5.50 20.12 -9.61
N GLU A 83 5.54 19.66 -10.86
CA GLU A 83 6.07 20.46 -11.96
C GLU A 83 5.17 21.67 -12.21
N TRP A 84 3.86 21.44 -12.26
CA TRP A 84 2.87 22.52 -12.39
C TRP A 84 2.96 23.53 -11.23
N ALA A 85 3.06 23.04 -10.00
CA ALA A 85 3.16 23.89 -8.81
C ALA A 85 4.43 24.76 -8.84
N ARG A 86 5.57 24.18 -9.22
CA ARG A 86 6.84 24.92 -9.40
C ARG A 86 6.73 25.98 -10.48
N LYS A 87 6.09 25.68 -11.62
CA LYS A 87 5.85 26.65 -12.71
C LYS A 87 4.95 27.81 -12.26
N LYS A 88 4.03 27.56 -11.33
CA LYS A 88 3.13 28.58 -10.73
C LYS A 88 3.75 29.32 -9.54
N GLY A 89 4.98 28.99 -9.13
CA GLY A 89 5.63 29.58 -7.96
C GLY A 89 5.08 29.07 -6.62
N ILE A 90 4.32 27.98 -6.61
CA ILE A 90 3.78 27.36 -5.40
C ILE A 90 4.86 26.48 -4.77
N SER A 91 5.15 26.71 -3.49
CA SER A 91 6.13 25.91 -2.74
C SER A 91 5.63 24.50 -2.50
N VAL A 92 6.37 23.50 -2.99
CA VAL A 92 6.04 22.07 -2.84
C VAL A 92 7.27 21.28 -2.42
N SER A 93 7.07 20.33 -1.50
CA SER A 93 8.14 19.42 -1.08
C SER A 93 8.64 18.56 -2.25
N SER A 94 9.96 18.41 -2.34
CA SER A 94 10.64 17.58 -3.35
C SER A 94 10.30 16.09 -3.23
N ARG A 95 9.90 15.63 -2.04
CA ARG A 95 9.50 14.24 -1.77
C ARG A 95 8.25 14.17 -0.89
N GLY A 96 7.62 12.99 -0.84
CA GLY A 96 6.50 12.72 0.04
C GLY A 96 5.11 13.00 -0.54
N ARG A 97 4.14 13.25 0.33
CA ARG A 97 2.75 13.59 -0.03
C ARG A 97 2.67 15.08 -0.41
N ILE A 98 1.88 15.42 -1.42
CA ILE A 98 1.59 16.81 -1.80
C ILE A 98 0.43 17.30 -0.93
N ALA A 99 0.48 18.56 -0.51
CA ALA A 99 -0.59 19.16 0.26
C ALA A 99 -1.89 19.22 -0.57
N ALA A 100 -3.04 19.00 0.07
CA ALA A 100 -4.32 18.78 -0.61
C ALA A 100 -4.77 20.00 -1.41
N ASP A 101 -4.50 21.20 -0.89
CA ASP A 101 -4.68 22.49 -1.54
C ASP A 101 -3.99 22.58 -2.92
N VAL A 102 -2.77 22.06 -3.03
CA VAL A 102 -2.03 22.06 -4.30
C VAL A 102 -2.60 21.06 -5.30
N VAL A 103 -3.11 19.92 -4.81
CA VAL A 103 -3.77 18.91 -5.66
C VAL A 103 -5.08 19.47 -6.22
N GLU A 104 -5.91 20.10 -5.38
CA GLU A 104 -7.16 20.72 -5.82
C GLU A 104 -6.92 21.88 -6.81
N ALA A 105 -5.88 22.68 -6.58
CA ALA A 105 -5.53 23.78 -7.49
C ALA A 105 -5.04 23.26 -8.87
N TYR A 106 -4.34 22.12 -8.89
CA TYR A 106 -3.95 21.44 -10.13
C TYR A 106 -5.16 20.88 -10.88
N GLU A 107 -6.08 20.21 -10.18
CA GLU A 107 -7.31 19.66 -10.76
C GLU A 107 -8.18 20.76 -11.36
N LYS A 108 -8.35 21.89 -10.67
CA LYS A 108 -9.06 23.08 -11.18
C LYS A 108 -8.40 23.74 -12.38
N ALA A 109 -7.08 23.59 -12.54
CA ALA A 109 -6.35 24.19 -13.65
C ALA A 109 -6.33 23.33 -14.93
N ILE A 110 -6.76 22.07 -14.83
CA ILE A 110 -6.76 21.08 -15.92
C ILE A 110 -8.19 20.63 -16.28
N ALA A 111 -9.16 20.87 -15.40
CA ALA A 111 -10.59 20.87 -15.72
C ALA A 111 -10.93 21.99 -16.72
#